data_AF-A0A2W0BIX0-F1
#
_entry.id   AF-A0A2W0BIX0-F1
#
_cell.length_a   1.000
_cell.length_b   1.000
_cell.length_c   1.000
_cell.angle_alpha   90.00
_cell.angle_beta   90.00
_cell.angle_gamma   90.00
#
_symmetry.space_group_name_H-M   'P 1'
#
loop_
_entity.id
_entity.type
_entity.pdbx_description
1 polymer ?
#
loop_
_entity_poly.entity_id
_entity_poly.type
_entity_poly.pdbx_seq_one_letter_code
_entity_poly.pdbx_strand_id
1 'polypeptide(L)'
;FPDRAVPMLPLELSTDLCSLRPQVERLVLSCVMEIDHAGEIVSYEIHEGVIRSAARMTYNEVQAILDGDHSMRQQYASLVAEFERMEVLAKILNRKRVKRGSIDFDMPEPVIEFDEAGLMQGVQRSERKFSHRLIEEFMLAANECVAAHLESHDIASIYRIHEKPDAKRVYDFELLAAAFGYSLGVDLPVRRFQTRGERRERHGSGRNPRQHEVPQDVHITPRMYQKLTQKIAGKPEERILSYLMLRSLKQARYSEKNEGHFALAASTYTHFTSPIRRYPDLIVHRILKAVLNNGSADSSQLSSGAHGKPRSREAASTVSHDDHQPSPWSKRRERKQSEDGQKHLTEIIPLDELHDIAADSSTTERRADDAERELIEWKKIKFMEDKVGEDFSALIVSVTKYGLFVELDDLFIEGLVPIGSLADDRYAYHENTRQIIGERSRHAYSIGDRIRVILDRIDRAQRKLQFSILEEPKPERRTRRSRR
;
A
#
# COMPACT_ATOMS: atom_id res chain seq x y z
N PHE A 1 -1.10 -4.41 18.20
CA PHE A 1 -0.42 -5.65 18.58
C PHE A 1 -1.38 -6.80 18.35
N PRO A 2 -0.87 -7.99 17.99
CA PRO A 2 -1.69 -9.11 17.54
C PRO A 2 -2.76 -9.57 18.53
N ASP A 3 -2.52 -9.39 19.83
CA ASP A 3 -3.39 -9.81 20.94
C ASP A 3 -4.02 -8.64 21.71
N ARG A 4 -3.60 -7.39 21.46
CA ARG A 4 -4.14 -6.20 22.14
C ARG A 4 -3.95 -4.91 21.36
N ALA A 5 -4.91 -4.01 21.51
CA ALA A 5 -4.77 -2.62 21.08
C ALA A 5 -4.23 -1.76 22.23
N VAL A 6 -3.21 -0.94 21.95
CA VAL A 6 -2.83 0.17 22.84
C VAL A 6 -3.51 1.42 22.29
N PRO A 7 -4.57 1.92 22.94
CA PRO A 7 -5.37 3.01 22.38
C PRO A 7 -4.61 4.35 22.47
N MET A 8 -4.82 5.21 21.47
CA MET A 8 -4.26 6.58 21.46
C MET A 8 -4.94 7.47 22.50
N LEU A 9 -6.24 7.26 22.72
CA LEU A 9 -7.06 7.99 23.69
C LEU A 9 -7.36 7.09 24.89
N PRO A 10 -7.69 7.68 26.06
CA PRO A 10 -8.26 6.94 27.19
C PRO A 10 -9.40 6.00 26.77
N LEU A 11 -9.54 4.86 27.45
CA LEU A 11 -10.51 3.82 27.10
C LEU A 11 -11.95 4.35 27.17
N GLU A 12 -12.23 5.23 28.12
CA GLU A 12 -13.53 5.87 28.32
C GLU A 12 -13.94 6.70 27.10
N LEU A 13 -12.97 7.37 26.46
CA LEU A 13 -13.21 8.13 25.24
C LEU A 13 -13.30 7.20 24.03
N SER A 14 -12.32 6.32 23.84
CA SER A 14 -12.20 5.52 22.62
C SER A 14 -13.28 4.42 22.49
N THR A 15 -13.69 3.80 23.59
CA THR A 15 -14.62 2.66 23.58
C THR A 15 -16.07 3.05 23.85
N ASP A 16 -16.31 4.21 24.47
CA ASP A 16 -17.66 4.64 24.85
C ASP A 16 -18.08 5.99 24.26
N LEU A 17 -17.47 7.10 24.69
CA LEU A 17 -17.96 8.45 24.36
C LEU A 17 -17.79 8.82 22.87
N CYS A 18 -16.63 8.50 22.28
CA CYS A 18 -16.37 8.72 20.85
C CYS A 18 -16.80 7.52 19.98
N SER A 19 -17.08 6.36 20.58
CA SER A 19 -17.53 5.17 19.87
C SER A 19 -18.98 5.34 19.40
N LEU A 20 -19.25 5.07 18.12
CA LEU A 20 -20.58 5.19 17.51
C LEU A 20 -21.48 3.99 17.87
N ARG A 21 -21.73 3.79 19.16
CA ARG A 21 -22.53 2.69 19.70
C ARG A 21 -23.97 2.74 19.14
N PRO A 22 -24.59 1.57 18.86
CA PRO A 22 -25.93 1.53 18.33
C PRO A 22 -26.93 2.06 19.34
N GLN A 23 -28.00 2.69 18.85
CA GLN A 23 -29.15 3.13 19.62
C GLN A 23 -28.88 4.22 20.67
N VAL A 24 -27.72 4.88 20.63
CA VAL A 24 -27.40 6.03 21.49
C VAL A 24 -26.99 7.22 20.63
N GLU A 25 -27.36 8.43 21.07
CA GLU A 25 -26.95 9.66 20.42
C GLU A 25 -25.43 9.88 20.55
N ARG A 26 -24.82 10.31 19.45
CA ARG A 26 -23.38 10.58 19.35
C ARG A 26 -23.12 11.80 18.51
N LEU A 27 -22.19 12.63 18.99
CA LEU A 27 -21.67 13.77 18.24
C LEU A 27 -20.77 13.27 17.11
N VAL A 28 -20.92 13.88 15.94
CA VAL A 28 -20.13 13.56 14.75
C VAL A 28 -19.67 14.83 14.04
N LEU A 29 -18.57 14.70 13.31
CA LEU A 29 -18.21 15.58 12.21
C LEU A 29 -18.48 14.81 10.92
N SER A 30 -19.50 15.22 10.18
CA SER A 30 -20.00 14.53 9.01
C SER A 30 -19.48 15.15 7.73
N CYS A 31 -19.23 14.32 6.72
CA CYS A 31 -19.03 14.72 5.33
C CYS A 31 -20.16 14.08 4.51
N VAL A 32 -21.14 14.89 4.11
CA VAL A 32 -22.30 14.47 3.32
C VAL A 32 -22.00 14.82 1.87
N MET A 33 -22.15 13.85 0.96
CA MET A 33 -21.78 14.01 -0.44
C MET A 33 -22.94 13.58 -1.34
N GLU A 34 -23.20 14.37 -2.39
CA GLU A 34 -24.02 13.96 -3.52
C GLU A 34 -23.10 13.45 -4.63
N ILE A 35 -23.31 12.19 -5.02
CA ILE A 35 -22.44 11.50 -5.98
C ILE A 35 -23.27 11.06 -7.18
N ASP A 36 -22.82 11.42 -8.37
CA ASP A 36 -23.49 11.05 -9.61
C ASP A 36 -23.21 9.59 -10.05
N HIS A 37 -23.83 9.15 -11.14
CA HIS A 37 -23.65 7.80 -11.67
C HIS A 37 -22.24 7.52 -12.23
N ALA A 38 -21.43 8.55 -12.47
CA ALA A 38 -20.02 8.42 -12.85
C ALA A 38 -19.09 8.32 -11.63
N GLY A 39 -19.61 8.54 -10.42
CA GLY A 39 -18.84 8.58 -9.18
C GLY A 39 -18.21 9.94 -8.91
N GLU A 40 -18.65 11.00 -9.58
CA GLU A 40 -18.21 12.36 -9.32
C GLU A 40 -19.01 12.98 -8.18
N ILE A 41 -18.30 13.68 -7.27
CA ILE A 41 -18.94 14.43 -6.18
C ILE A 41 -19.46 15.73 -6.80
N VAL A 42 -20.78 15.88 -6.84
CA VAL A 42 -21.47 17.05 -7.43
C VAL A 42 -21.60 18.16 -6.40
N SER A 43 -21.91 17.80 -5.17
CA SER A 43 -22.04 18.70 -4.04
C SER A 43 -21.60 17.98 -2.75
N TYR A 44 -21.17 18.73 -1.75
CA TYR A 44 -20.86 18.19 -0.44
C TYR A 44 -21.06 19.22 0.66
N GLU A 45 -21.29 18.74 1.88
CA GLU A 45 -21.39 19.52 3.09
C GLU A 45 -20.53 18.88 4.18
N ILE A 46 -19.78 19.69 4.92
CA ILE A 46 -19.03 19.27 6.11
C ILE A 46 -19.63 20.02 7.29
N HIS A 47 -20.15 19.29 8.28
CA HIS A 47 -20.82 19.92 9.42
C HIS A 47 -20.75 19.06 10.68
N GLU A 48 -20.88 19.70 11.84
CA GLU A 48 -21.11 19.00 13.10
C GLU A 48 -22.55 18.53 13.18
N GLY A 49 -22.79 17.40 13.87
CA GLY A 49 -24.13 16.83 13.98
C GLY A 49 -24.26 15.82 15.09
N VAL A 50 -25.49 15.31 15.24
CA VAL A 50 -25.84 14.23 16.16
C VAL A 50 -26.41 13.09 15.33
N ILE A 51 -25.89 11.88 15.54
CA ILE A 51 -26.46 10.66 14.94
C ILE A 51 -26.87 9.68 16.04
N ARG A 52 -27.77 8.76 15.67
CA ARG A 52 -28.11 7.58 16.47
C ARG A 52 -27.96 6.36 15.58
N SER A 53 -26.85 5.63 15.72
CA SER A 53 -26.57 4.47 14.86
C SER A 53 -27.67 3.40 15.00
N ALA A 54 -28.22 2.94 13.88
CA ALA A 54 -29.33 1.98 13.90
C ALA A 54 -28.89 0.57 14.34
N ALA A 55 -27.68 0.16 13.98
CA ALA A 55 -27.17 -1.18 14.29
C ALA A 55 -25.65 -1.19 14.37
N ARG A 56 -25.12 -2.12 15.17
CA ARG A 56 -23.71 -2.53 15.13
C ARG A 56 -23.65 -3.81 14.31
N MET A 57 -22.87 -3.81 13.24
CA MET A 57 -22.78 -4.93 12.32
C MET A 57 -21.33 -5.28 12.01
N THR A 58 -21.11 -6.55 11.71
CA THR A 58 -19.83 -7.10 11.27
C THR A 58 -19.78 -7.17 9.74
N TYR A 59 -18.56 -7.20 9.18
CA TYR A 59 -18.36 -7.39 7.75
C TYR A 59 -18.98 -8.69 7.23
N ASN A 60 -19.03 -9.75 8.05
CA ASN A 60 -19.63 -11.02 7.69
C ASN A 60 -21.15 -10.94 7.59
N GLU A 61 -21.81 -10.25 8.51
CA GLU A 61 -23.27 -10.05 8.46
C GLU A 61 -23.66 -9.21 7.24
N VAL A 62 -22.93 -8.12 6.97
CA VAL A 62 -23.19 -7.29 5.79
C VAL A 62 -22.96 -8.08 4.50
N GLN A 63 -21.88 -8.88 4.44
CA GLN A 63 -21.63 -9.74 3.28
C GLN A 63 -22.78 -10.74 3.09
N ALA A 64 -23.25 -11.41 4.15
CA ALA A 64 -24.35 -12.36 4.07
C ALA A 64 -25.65 -11.71 3.56
N ILE A 65 -25.95 -10.46 3.96
CA ILE A 65 -27.10 -9.70 3.45
C ILE A 65 -26.99 -9.45 1.94
N LEU A 66 -25.80 -9.05 1.47
CA LEU A 66 -25.52 -8.79 0.05
C LEU A 66 -25.52 -10.08 -0.78
N ASP A 67 -25.09 -11.19 -0.19
CA ASP A 67 -25.10 -12.52 -0.82
C ASP A 67 -26.51 -13.14 -0.89
N GLY A 68 -27.51 -12.52 -0.27
CA GLY A 68 -28.91 -12.96 -0.34
C GLY A 68 -29.35 -13.89 0.80
N ASP A 69 -28.60 -13.99 1.90
CA ASP A 69 -28.94 -14.88 3.01
C ASP A 69 -30.32 -14.54 3.62
N HIS A 70 -31.23 -15.50 3.58
CA HIS A 70 -32.63 -15.29 4.00
C HIS A 70 -32.75 -14.91 5.48
N SER A 71 -31.97 -15.54 6.37
CA SER A 71 -32.05 -15.30 7.80
C SER A 71 -31.56 -13.89 8.16
N MET A 72 -30.40 -13.50 7.64
CA MET A 72 -29.82 -12.18 7.88
C MET A 72 -30.67 -11.07 7.27
N ARG A 73 -31.20 -11.27 6.05
CA ARG A 73 -32.09 -10.30 5.41
C ARG A 73 -33.42 -10.14 6.14
N GLN A 74 -33.95 -11.21 6.73
CA GLN A 74 -35.15 -11.11 7.56
C GLN A 74 -34.85 -10.38 8.87
N GLN A 75 -33.72 -10.68 9.54
CA GLN A 75 -33.31 -10.02 10.78
C GLN A 75 -33.09 -8.52 10.61
N TYR A 76 -32.46 -8.11 9.50
CA TYR A 76 -32.12 -6.70 9.22
C TYR A 76 -32.98 -6.08 8.11
N ALA A 77 -34.23 -6.54 7.95
CA ALA A 77 -35.11 -6.20 6.82
C ALA A 77 -35.23 -4.69 6.54
N SER A 78 -35.25 -3.86 7.59
CA SER A 78 -35.32 -2.39 7.46
C SER A 78 -34.06 -1.75 6.86
N LEU A 79 -32.91 -2.41 6.93
CA LEU A 79 -31.61 -1.91 6.46
C LEU A 79 -31.17 -2.50 5.13
N VAL A 80 -31.80 -3.60 4.68
CA VAL A 80 -31.43 -4.31 3.45
C VAL A 80 -31.36 -3.37 2.24
N ALA A 81 -32.38 -2.53 2.05
CA ALA A 81 -32.43 -1.60 0.94
C ALA A 81 -31.30 -0.55 0.96
N GLU A 82 -30.81 -0.16 2.14
CA GLU A 82 -29.64 0.73 2.27
C GLU A 82 -28.37 -0.02 1.89
N PHE A 83 -28.18 -1.26 2.36
CA PHE A 83 -26.98 -2.05 2.00
C PHE A 83 -26.88 -2.32 0.49
N GLU A 84 -28.00 -2.57 -0.17
CA GLU A 84 -28.05 -2.73 -1.64
C GLU A 84 -27.69 -1.41 -2.35
N ARG A 85 -28.15 -0.26 -1.86
CA ARG A 85 -27.71 1.05 -2.37
C ARG A 85 -26.21 1.27 -2.15
N MET A 86 -25.72 0.93 -0.97
CA MET A 86 -24.31 1.05 -0.62
C MET A 86 -23.43 0.18 -1.53
N GLU A 87 -23.88 -1.02 -1.87
CA GLU A 87 -23.20 -1.89 -2.84
C GLU A 87 -23.13 -1.24 -4.23
N VAL A 88 -24.23 -0.68 -4.72
CA VAL A 88 -24.26 0.01 -6.01
C VAL A 88 -23.26 1.18 -6.02
N LEU A 89 -23.30 2.03 -4.99
CA LEU A 89 -22.38 3.17 -4.87
C LEU A 89 -20.92 2.72 -4.80
N ALA A 90 -20.60 1.73 -3.98
CA ALA A 90 -19.24 1.20 -3.86
C ALA A 90 -18.72 0.64 -5.19
N LYS A 91 -19.56 -0.04 -5.98
CA LYS A 91 -19.18 -0.52 -7.32
C LYS A 91 -18.92 0.64 -8.30
N ILE A 92 -19.62 1.77 -8.16
CA ILE A 92 -19.38 2.97 -8.99
C ILE A 92 -18.04 3.62 -8.60
N LEU A 93 -17.83 3.84 -7.30
CA LEU A 93 -16.59 4.44 -6.77
C LEU A 93 -15.36 3.59 -7.11
N ASN A 94 -15.45 2.27 -6.93
CA ASN A 94 -14.38 1.35 -7.28
C ASN A 94 -14.04 1.41 -8.78
N ARG A 95 -15.05 1.44 -9.67
CA ARG A 95 -14.83 1.59 -11.11
C ARG A 95 -14.12 2.89 -11.46
N LYS A 96 -14.49 4.00 -10.82
CA LYS A 96 -13.80 5.29 -10.97
C LYS A 96 -12.34 5.21 -10.51
N ARG A 97 -12.10 4.65 -9.33
CA ARG A 97 -10.76 4.47 -8.73
C ARG A 97 -9.85 3.59 -9.59
N VAL A 98 -10.37 2.45 -10.08
CA VAL A 98 -9.68 1.58 -11.04
C VAL A 98 -9.37 2.32 -12.35
N LYS A 99 -10.35 3.01 -12.94
CA LYS A 99 -10.14 3.80 -14.17
C LYS A 99 -9.08 4.89 -13.99
N ARG A 100 -8.98 5.49 -12.80
CA ARG A 100 -7.97 6.49 -12.45
C ARG A 100 -6.57 5.90 -12.41
N GLY A 101 -6.42 4.63 -12.07
CA GLY A 101 -5.15 3.90 -12.06
C GLY A 101 -4.66 3.54 -10.67
N SER A 102 -5.56 3.49 -9.67
CA SER A 102 -5.20 3.06 -8.32
C SER A 102 -4.59 1.66 -8.33
N ILE A 103 -3.57 1.46 -7.51
CA ILE A 103 -2.93 0.18 -7.31
C ILE A 103 -3.62 -0.50 -6.13
N ASP A 104 -4.14 -1.70 -6.34
CA ASP A 104 -4.72 -2.55 -5.29
C ASP A 104 -3.97 -3.88 -5.30
N PHE A 105 -3.20 -4.14 -4.25
CA PHE A 105 -2.52 -5.41 -4.04
C PHE A 105 -3.43 -6.28 -3.20
N ASP A 106 -4.27 -7.08 -3.86
CA ASP A 106 -5.20 -8.01 -3.19
C ASP A 106 -4.44 -9.27 -2.73
N MET A 107 -3.50 -9.07 -1.80
CA MET A 107 -2.69 -10.14 -1.25
C MET A 107 -3.31 -10.62 0.07
N PRO A 108 -3.54 -11.93 0.25
CA PRO A 108 -4.03 -12.45 1.51
C PRO A 108 -2.97 -12.20 2.60
N GLU A 109 -3.32 -11.40 3.59
CA GLU A 109 -2.49 -11.16 4.77
C GLU A 109 -2.60 -12.34 5.75
N PRO A 110 -1.50 -12.75 6.41
CA PRO A 110 -1.57 -13.77 7.46
C PRO A 110 -2.25 -13.22 8.72
N VAL A 111 -3.35 -13.83 9.13
CA VAL A 111 -3.99 -13.62 10.44
C VAL A 111 -3.47 -14.68 11.39
N ILE A 112 -2.75 -14.25 12.42
CA ILE A 112 -2.23 -15.16 13.44
C ILE A 112 -3.33 -15.43 14.46
N GLU A 113 -3.57 -16.71 14.73
CA GLU A 113 -4.51 -17.15 15.76
C GLU A 113 -3.78 -17.35 17.09
N PHE A 114 -4.37 -16.85 18.17
CA PHE A 114 -3.80 -16.94 19.51
C PHE A 114 -4.69 -17.76 20.44
N ASP A 115 -4.07 -18.51 21.33
CA ASP A 115 -4.74 -19.15 22.46
C ASP A 115 -5.01 -18.17 23.62
N GLU A 116 -5.65 -18.66 24.68
CA GLU A 116 -5.95 -17.87 25.89
C GLU A 116 -4.68 -17.35 26.62
N ALA A 117 -3.53 -18.01 26.41
CA ALA A 117 -2.24 -17.59 26.96
C ALA A 117 -1.51 -16.59 26.04
N GLY A 118 -2.10 -16.21 24.91
CA GLY A 118 -1.51 -15.30 23.92
C GLY A 118 -0.40 -15.94 23.08
N LEU A 119 -0.31 -17.27 23.03
CA LEU A 119 0.62 -18.00 22.18
C LEU A 119 0.00 -18.27 20.81
N MET A 120 0.82 -18.24 19.76
CA MET A 120 0.37 -18.54 18.41
C MET A 120 -0.06 -20.01 18.33
N GLN A 121 -1.29 -20.24 17.90
CA GLN A 121 -1.85 -21.58 17.67
C GLN A 121 -1.78 -21.96 16.18
N GLY A 122 -1.90 -20.97 15.30
CA GLY A 122 -1.89 -21.16 13.86
C GLY A 122 -1.86 -19.85 13.10
N VAL A 123 -1.90 -19.95 11.77
CA VAL A 123 -2.06 -18.80 10.88
C VAL A 123 -3.12 -19.13 9.84
N GLN A 124 -3.95 -18.15 9.53
CA GLN A 124 -4.95 -18.25 8.47
C GLN A 124 -4.74 -17.13 7.46
N ARG A 125 -5.27 -17.33 6.25
CA ARG A 125 -5.26 -16.30 5.22
C ARG A 125 -6.46 -15.38 5.44
N SER A 126 -6.21 -14.08 5.64
CA SER A 126 -7.27 -13.09 5.66
C SER A 126 -7.93 -13.02 4.29
N GLU A 127 -9.24 -13.21 4.23
CA GLU A 127 -10.02 -13.01 3.01
C GLU A 127 -10.67 -11.62 3.02
N ARG A 128 -10.27 -10.77 2.07
CA ARG A 128 -10.84 -9.43 1.90
C ARG A 128 -12.15 -9.49 1.11
N LYS A 129 -13.25 -9.72 1.82
CA LYS A 129 -14.63 -9.75 1.30
C LYS A 129 -15.07 -8.40 0.70
N PHE A 130 -16.14 -8.41 -0.10
CA PHE A 130 -16.69 -7.21 -0.73
C PHE A 130 -17.17 -6.18 0.30
N SER A 131 -17.72 -6.62 1.44
CA SER A 131 -18.13 -5.71 2.52
C SER A 131 -16.98 -4.87 3.10
N HIS A 132 -15.75 -5.39 3.11
CA HIS A 132 -14.56 -4.60 3.47
C HIS A 132 -14.27 -3.52 2.42
N ARG A 133 -14.31 -3.90 1.14
CA ARG A 133 -14.09 -2.96 0.02
C ARG A 133 -15.14 -1.87 -0.02
N LEU A 134 -16.40 -2.20 0.29
CA LEU A 134 -17.50 -1.25 0.37
C LEU A 134 -17.18 -0.11 1.33
N ILE A 135 -16.81 -0.44 2.58
CA ILE A 135 -16.48 0.59 3.58
C ILE A 135 -15.24 1.36 3.17
N GLU A 136 -14.22 0.69 2.62
CA GLU A 136 -13.02 1.35 2.12
C GLU A 136 -13.33 2.42 1.06
N GLU A 137 -14.16 2.13 0.06
CA GLU A 137 -14.53 3.12 -0.96
C GLU A 137 -15.19 4.36 -0.35
N PHE A 138 -16.02 4.20 0.70
CA PHE A 138 -16.67 5.31 1.37
C PHE A 138 -15.69 6.14 2.20
N MET A 139 -14.78 5.48 2.91
CA MET A 139 -13.73 6.16 3.67
C MET A 139 -12.78 6.91 2.74
N LEU A 140 -12.42 6.33 1.59
CA LEU A 140 -11.61 6.97 0.57
C LEU A 140 -12.31 8.20 -0.02
N ALA A 141 -13.60 8.09 -0.36
CA ALA A 141 -14.37 9.20 -0.89
C ALA A 141 -14.45 10.38 0.11
N ALA A 142 -14.72 10.10 1.39
CA ALA A 142 -14.75 11.14 2.43
C ALA A 142 -13.37 11.79 2.63
N ASN A 143 -12.31 10.98 2.68
CA ASN A 143 -10.93 11.44 2.80
C ASN A 143 -10.50 12.33 1.62
N GLU A 144 -10.82 11.94 0.38
CA GLU A 144 -10.55 12.74 -0.82
C GLU A 144 -11.37 14.03 -0.85
N CYS A 145 -12.66 13.97 -0.46
CA CYS A 145 -13.54 15.14 -0.40
C CYS A 145 -13.01 16.18 0.59
N VAL A 146 -12.63 15.75 1.79
CA VAL A 146 -12.06 16.63 2.82
C VAL A 146 -10.72 17.21 2.36
N ALA A 147 -9.85 16.40 1.76
CA ALA A 147 -8.58 16.89 1.22
C ALA A 147 -8.79 17.95 0.13
N ALA A 148 -9.73 17.71 -0.80
CA ALA A 148 -10.07 18.66 -1.85
C ALA A 148 -10.69 19.95 -1.29
N HIS A 149 -11.52 19.86 -0.24
CA HIS A 149 -12.08 21.02 0.45
C HIS A 149 -10.98 21.90 1.05
N LEU A 150 -10.05 21.30 1.79
CA LEU A 150 -8.93 22.02 2.42
C LEU A 150 -8.04 22.68 1.37
N GLU A 151 -7.70 21.95 0.30
CA GLU A 151 -6.86 22.46 -0.79
C GLU A 151 -7.55 23.59 -1.59
N SER A 152 -8.84 23.47 -1.89
CA SER A 152 -9.56 24.48 -2.70
C SER A 152 -9.73 25.81 -1.98
N HIS A 153 -9.70 25.80 -0.65
CA HIS A 153 -9.82 26.98 0.21
C HIS A 153 -8.47 27.50 0.72
N ASP A 154 -7.35 26.96 0.24
CA ASP A 154 -5.98 27.31 0.69
C ASP A 154 -5.80 27.18 2.22
N ILE A 155 -6.48 26.19 2.83
CA ILE A 155 -6.41 25.91 4.26
C ILE A 155 -5.21 25.01 4.54
N ALA A 156 -4.27 25.49 5.34
CA ALA A 156 -3.14 24.69 5.79
C ALA A 156 -3.63 23.49 6.62
N SER A 157 -3.16 22.29 6.28
CA SER A 157 -3.57 21.04 6.91
C SER A 157 -2.53 19.94 6.71
N ILE A 158 -2.80 18.78 7.29
CA ILE A 158 -1.97 17.59 7.14
C ILE A 158 -2.55 16.73 6.01
N TYR A 159 -1.70 16.39 5.04
CA TYR A 159 -2.00 15.48 3.94
C TYR A 159 -1.36 14.11 4.19
N ARG A 160 -1.97 13.07 3.65
CA ARG A 160 -1.39 11.72 3.57
C ARG A 160 -0.83 11.55 2.17
N ILE A 161 0.49 11.71 2.05
CA ILE A 161 1.18 11.68 0.77
C ILE A 161 1.86 10.35 0.53
N HIS A 162 2.01 10.01 -0.74
CA HIS A 162 2.75 8.83 -1.18
C HIS A 162 3.47 9.19 -2.48
N GLU A 163 4.76 9.43 -2.36
CA GLU A 163 5.62 9.88 -3.45
C GLU A 163 5.79 8.80 -4.54
N LYS A 164 6.30 9.22 -5.70
CA LYS A 164 6.72 8.30 -6.75
C LYS A 164 7.88 7.40 -6.26
N PRO A 165 7.95 6.13 -6.70
CA PRO A 165 9.06 5.25 -6.35
C PRO A 165 10.39 5.79 -6.89
N ASP A 166 11.47 5.53 -6.17
CA ASP A 166 12.81 5.93 -6.59
C ASP A 166 13.26 5.15 -7.83
N ALA A 167 13.95 5.82 -8.76
CA ALA A 167 14.43 5.22 -10.00
C ALA A 167 15.23 3.92 -9.79
N LYS A 168 16.09 3.89 -8.75
CA LYS A 168 16.87 2.69 -8.40
C LYS A 168 15.98 1.51 -8.02
N ARG A 169 14.95 1.75 -7.20
CA ARG A 169 14.02 0.70 -6.77
C ARG A 169 13.21 0.14 -7.93
N VAL A 170 12.80 1.00 -8.87
CA VAL A 170 12.10 0.56 -10.08
C VAL A 170 13.02 -0.20 -11.03
N TYR A 171 14.26 0.23 -11.20
CA TYR A 171 15.27 -0.53 -11.96
C TYR A 171 15.50 -1.92 -11.36
N ASP A 172 15.67 -2.00 -10.04
CA ASP A 172 15.87 -3.26 -9.32
C ASP A 172 14.64 -4.20 -9.48
N PHE A 173 13.44 -3.62 -9.47
CA PHE A 173 12.20 -4.33 -9.74
C PHE A 173 12.16 -4.87 -11.18
N GLU A 174 12.41 -4.03 -12.18
CA GLU A 174 12.37 -4.42 -13.60
C GLU A 174 13.34 -5.56 -13.91
N LEU A 175 14.55 -5.51 -13.36
CA LEU A 175 15.54 -6.56 -13.55
C LEU A 175 15.07 -7.91 -12.99
N LEU A 176 14.44 -7.91 -11.81
CA LEU A 176 13.91 -9.12 -11.19
C LEU A 176 12.66 -9.62 -11.90
N ALA A 177 11.75 -8.71 -12.27
CA ALA A 177 10.53 -9.05 -12.99
C ALA A 177 10.81 -9.63 -14.38
N ALA A 178 11.88 -9.18 -15.05
CA ALA A 178 12.31 -9.68 -16.35
C ALA A 178 12.69 -11.17 -16.30
N ALA A 179 13.20 -11.68 -15.17
CA ALA A 179 13.48 -13.10 -14.98
C ALA A 179 12.20 -13.95 -15.06
N PHE A 180 11.04 -13.37 -14.72
CA PHE A 180 9.72 -13.99 -14.84
C PHE A 180 9.01 -13.62 -16.16
N GLY A 181 9.66 -12.87 -17.06
CA GLY A 181 9.06 -12.40 -18.31
C GLY A 181 8.06 -11.25 -18.15
N TYR A 182 8.14 -10.50 -17.05
CA TYR A 182 7.29 -9.34 -16.77
C TYR A 182 8.08 -8.04 -16.74
N SER A 183 7.38 -6.92 -16.99
CA SER A 183 7.91 -5.56 -16.97
C SER A 183 6.75 -4.58 -16.78
N LEU A 184 7.01 -3.43 -16.16
CA LEU A 184 6.10 -2.28 -16.14
C LEU A 184 6.05 -1.56 -17.49
N GLY A 185 6.94 -1.92 -18.43
CA GLY A 185 7.06 -1.30 -19.75
C GLY A 185 7.69 0.07 -19.66
N VAL A 186 8.73 0.23 -18.82
CA VAL A 186 9.44 1.50 -18.66
C VAL A 186 10.78 1.45 -19.38
N ASP A 187 11.09 2.51 -20.11
CA ASP A 187 12.44 2.74 -20.59
C ASP A 187 13.33 3.06 -19.38
N LEU A 188 14.38 2.27 -19.19
CA LEU A 188 15.35 2.44 -18.10
C LEU A 188 16.58 3.21 -18.62
N PRO A 189 16.62 4.55 -18.56
CA PRO A 189 17.81 5.30 -18.91
C PRO A 189 18.90 5.02 -17.87
N VAL A 190 19.94 4.29 -18.28
CA VAL A 190 21.10 4.02 -17.44
C VAL A 190 22.24 4.96 -17.81
N ARG A 191 22.68 5.79 -16.86
CA ARG A 191 23.93 6.55 -17.02
C ARG A 191 25.08 5.70 -16.50
N ARG A 192 25.96 5.28 -17.42
CA ARG A 192 27.19 4.55 -17.09
C ARG A 192 28.30 5.52 -16.75
N PHE A 193 28.92 5.35 -15.58
CA PHE A 193 30.15 6.07 -15.24
C PHE A 193 31.20 5.16 -14.63
N GLN A 194 32.44 5.65 -14.62
CA GLN A 194 33.59 5.01 -14.02
C GLN A 194 34.12 5.90 -12.91
N THR A 195 34.43 5.32 -11.75
CA THR A 195 35.01 6.07 -10.65
C THR A 195 36.45 6.50 -10.98
N ARG A 196 36.96 7.54 -10.29
CA ARG A 196 38.34 8.03 -10.47
C ARG A 196 39.40 6.95 -10.18
N GLY A 197 39.12 6.02 -9.25
CA GLY A 197 40.00 4.89 -8.94
C GLY A 197 40.06 3.85 -10.07
N GLU A 198 38.91 3.47 -10.62
CA GLU A 198 38.81 2.51 -11.73
C GLU A 198 39.43 3.05 -13.02
N ARG A 199 39.35 4.36 -13.26
CA ARG A 199 40.07 5.02 -14.38
C ARG A 199 41.59 4.92 -14.25
N ARG A 200 42.14 4.85 -13.03
CA ARG A 200 43.58 4.68 -12.78
C ARG A 200 44.03 3.22 -12.93
N GLU A 201 43.21 2.27 -12.51
CA GLU A 201 43.50 0.82 -12.69
C GLU A 201 43.58 0.40 -14.15
N ARG A 202 42.89 1.14 -15.04
CA ARG A 202 42.93 0.98 -16.49
C ARG A 202 44.35 1.05 -17.08
N HIS A 203 45.28 1.73 -16.39
CA HIS A 203 46.68 1.88 -16.84
C HIS A 203 47.66 0.90 -16.18
N GLY A 204 47.23 0.04 -15.25
CA GLY A 204 48.16 -0.71 -14.40
C GLY A 204 47.94 -2.22 -14.23
N SER A 205 46.71 -2.76 -14.36
CA SER A 205 46.45 -4.16 -13.91
C SER A 205 45.79 -5.09 -14.94
N GLY A 206 45.50 -4.65 -16.16
CA GLY A 206 44.87 -5.49 -17.20
C GLY A 206 43.44 -5.96 -16.87
N ARG A 207 42.85 -5.55 -15.74
CA ARG A 207 41.44 -5.78 -15.41
C ARG A 207 40.55 -4.74 -16.07
N ASN A 208 39.43 -5.19 -16.65
CA ASN A 208 38.39 -4.28 -17.13
C ASN A 208 37.80 -3.50 -15.94
N PRO A 209 37.76 -2.16 -15.99
CA PRO A 209 37.18 -1.36 -14.94
C PRO A 209 35.68 -1.65 -14.83
N ARG A 210 35.20 -1.82 -13.59
CA ARG A 210 33.76 -1.95 -13.33
C ARG A 210 33.07 -0.65 -13.77
N GLN A 211 31.94 -0.80 -14.47
CA GLN A 211 31.08 0.33 -14.83
C GLN A 211 29.94 0.38 -13.83
N HIS A 212 29.69 1.56 -13.27
CA HIS A 212 28.57 1.79 -12.38
C HIS A 212 27.40 2.32 -13.20
N GLU A 213 26.26 1.64 -13.08
CA GLU A 213 25.00 2.01 -13.69
C GLU A 213 24.19 2.82 -12.67
N VAL A 214 23.93 4.11 -12.95
CA VAL A 214 22.98 4.90 -12.16
C VAL A 214 21.71 5.13 -12.97
N PRO A 215 20.57 4.58 -12.52
CA PRO A 215 19.27 4.87 -13.08
C PRO A 215 18.96 6.37 -12.98
N GLN A 216 18.54 6.99 -14.09
CA GLN A 216 18.03 8.36 -14.10
C GLN A 216 16.54 8.41 -13.75
N ASP A 217 15.97 9.61 -13.65
CA ASP A 217 14.53 9.78 -13.42
C ASP A 217 13.73 9.04 -14.51
N VAL A 218 12.78 8.24 -14.08
CA VAL A 218 12.04 7.31 -14.93
C VAL A 218 10.58 7.73 -14.94
N HIS A 219 9.98 7.88 -16.12
CA HIS A 219 8.56 8.19 -16.23
C HIS A 219 7.71 6.99 -15.78
N ILE A 220 7.33 7.00 -14.51
CA ILE A 220 6.57 5.93 -13.86
C ILE A 220 5.18 6.43 -13.47
N THR A 221 4.17 5.61 -13.73
CA THR A 221 2.77 5.92 -13.44
C THR A 221 2.10 4.82 -12.63
N PRO A 222 1.09 5.15 -11.79
CA PRO A 222 0.33 4.14 -11.04
C PRO A 222 -0.35 3.11 -11.95
N ARG A 223 -0.81 3.54 -13.13
CA ARG A 223 -1.43 2.67 -14.14
C ARG A 223 -0.50 1.57 -14.64
N MET A 224 0.81 1.80 -14.67
CA MET A 224 1.76 0.77 -15.09
C MET A 224 1.83 -0.37 -14.08
N TYR A 225 1.86 -0.03 -12.78
CA TYR A 225 1.75 -1.00 -11.69
C TYR A 225 0.39 -1.71 -11.73
N GLN A 226 -0.71 -0.97 -11.84
CA GLN A 226 -2.05 -1.55 -11.92
C GLN A 226 -2.20 -2.56 -13.07
N LYS A 227 -1.74 -2.22 -14.28
CA LYS A 227 -1.76 -3.14 -15.43
C LYS A 227 -0.95 -4.40 -15.16
N LEU A 228 0.20 -4.26 -14.50
CA LEU A 228 1.02 -5.41 -14.16
C LEU A 228 0.32 -6.30 -13.12
N THR A 229 -0.24 -5.73 -12.06
CA THR A 229 -1.04 -6.45 -11.05
C THR A 229 -2.18 -7.24 -11.71
N GLN A 230 -2.93 -6.62 -12.63
CA GLN A 230 -3.99 -7.30 -13.38
C GLN A 230 -3.47 -8.43 -14.28
N LYS A 231 -2.27 -8.27 -14.86
CA LYS A 231 -1.65 -9.27 -15.73
C LYS A 231 -1.12 -10.48 -14.96
N ILE A 232 -0.71 -10.30 -13.71
CA ILE A 232 -0.17 -11.36 -12.86
C ILE A 232 -1.23 -12.05 -12.00
N ALA A 233 -2.41 -11.45 -11.83
CA ALA A 233 -3.51 -12.00 -11.04
C ALA A 233 -3.83 -13.47 -11.39
N GLY A 234 -3.88 -14.33 -10.37
CA GLY A 234 -4.15 -15.75 -10.48
C GLY A 234 -2.99 -16.61 -11.02
N LYS A 235 -1.81 -16.03 -11.25
CA LYS A 235 -0.64 -16.77 -11.77
C LYS A 235 0.28 -17.23 -10.65
N PRO A 236 1.09 -18.30 -10.87
CA PRO A 236 2.04 -18.79 -9.88
C PRO A 236 3.01 -17.71 -9.38
N GLU A 237 3.39 -16.76 -10.24
CA GLU A 237 4.34 -15.70 -9.94
C GLU A 237 3.69 -14.46 -9.28
N GLU A 238 2.37 -14.43 -9.11
CA GLU A 238 1.64 -13.29 -8.55
C GLU A 238 2.22 -12.84 -7.20
N ARG A 239 2.42 -13.80 -6.29
CA ARG A 239 2.91 -13.52 -4.93
C ARG A 239 4.26 -12.83 -4.96
N ILE A 240 5.21 -13.38 -5.71
CA ILE A 240 6.58 -12.87 -5.73
C ILE A 240 6.67 -11.53 -6.46
N LEU A 241 5.94 -11.36 -7.57
CA LEU A 241 5.93 -10.10 -8.32
C LEU A 241 5.22 -9.00 -7.53
N SER A 242 4.10 -9.28 -6.86
CA SER A 242 3.43 -8.33 -5.97
C SER A 242 4.33 -7.89 -4.82
N TYR A 243 5.05 -8.83 -4.19
CA TYR A 243 6.04 -8.52 -3.16
C TYR A 243 7.16 -7.60 -3.67
N LEU A 244 7.71 -7.88 -4.86
CA LEU A 244 8.73 -7.04 -5.48
C LEU A 244 8.20 -5.65 -5.84
N MET A 245 6.96 -5.55 -6.32
CA MET A 245 6.29 -4.28 -6.60
C MET A 245 6.11 -3.45 -5.32
N LEU A 246 5.64 -4.06 -4.22
CA LEU A 246 5.49 -3.37 -2.94
C LEU A 246 6.82 -2.81 -2.44
N ARG A 247 7.91 -3.57 -2.61
CA ARG A 247 9.27 -3.12 -2.23
C ARG A 247 9.81 -1.99 -3.11
N SER A 248 9.31 -1.84 -4.34
CA SER A 248 9.75 -0.76 -5.20
C SER A 248 9.10 0.59 -4.84
N LEU A 249 7.90 0.54 -4.25
CA LEU A 249 7.15 1.72 -3.80
C LEU A 249 7.79 2.38 -2.56
N LYS A 250 7.45 3.65 -2.34
CA LYS A 250 7.82 4.38 -1.12
C LYS A 250 6.80 4.07 -0.02
N GLN A 251 7.17 4.32 1.23
CA GLN A 251 6.19 4.31 2.31
C GLN A 251 5.39 5.62 2.28
N ALA A 252 4.08 5.54 2.45
CA ALA A 252 3.26 6.73 2.61
C ALA A 252 3.57 7.42 3.95
N ARG A 253 3.48 8.75 3.99
CA ARG A 253 3.78 9.57 5.18
C ARG A 253 2.82 10.74 5.30
N TYR A 254 2.78 11.36 6.47
CA TYR A 254 2.09 12.63 6.66
C TYR A 254 3.00 13.79 6.25
N SER A 255 2.41 14.84 5.68
CA SER A 255 3.09 16.11 5.40
C SER A 255 2.09 17.26 5.37
N GLU A 256 2.55 18.43 5.78
CA GLU A 256 1.89 19.72 5.59
C GLU A 256 1.81 20.15 4.11
N LYS A 257 2.66 19.56 3.24
CA LYS A 257 2.69 19.81 1.80
C LYS A 257 1.98 18.69 1.06
N ASN A 258 1.03 19.05 0.21
CA ASN A 258 0.40 18.10 -0.69
C ASN A 258 1.35 17.74 -1.85
N GLU A 259 1.78 16.48 -1.90
CA GLU A 259 2.56 15.90 -3.01
C GLU A 259 1.77 14.82 -3.77
N GLY A 260 0.48 14.69 -3.46
CA GLY A 260 -0.40 13.64 -3.96
C GLY A 260 -0.12 12.25 -3.36
N HIS A 261 -0.92 11.28 -3.79
CA HIS A 261 -0.85 9.90 -3.32
C HIS A 261 -0.73 8.93 -4.49
N PHE A 262 0.50 8.52 -4.81
CA PHE A 262 0.83 7.72 -6.00
C PHE A 262 0.04 6.40 -6.07
N ALA A 263 -0.05 5.62 -4.98
CA ALA A 263 -0.75 4.32 -5.01
C ALA A 263 -2.26 4.45 -5.21
N LEU A 264 -2.90 5.49 -4.65
CA LEU A 264 -4.33 5.77 -4.84
C LEU A 264 -4.62 6.49 -6.16
N ALA A 265 -3.58 6.88 -6.89
CA ALA A 265 -3.64 7.75 -8.06
C ALA A 265 -4.44 9.05 -7.79
N ALA A 266 -4.32 9.61 -6.59
CA ALA A 266 -5.03 10.81 -6.15
C ALA A 266 -4.08 12.02 -6.12
N SER A 267 -4.57 13.20 -6.54
CA SER A 267 -3.79 14.45 -6.50
C SER A 267 -3.72 15.07 -5.11
N THR A 268 -4.71 14.78 -4.27
CA THR A 268 -4.82 15.25 -2.89
C THR A 268 -5.50 14.16 -2.08
N TYR A 269 -5.02 13.94 -0.86
CA TYR A 269 -5.56 12.93 0.03
C TYR A 269 -5.17 13.24 1.48
N THR A 270 -6.10 13.08 2.41
CA THR A 270 -5.85 13.21 3.84
C THR A 270 -6.60 12.13 4.61
N HIS A 271 -6.15 11.79 5.80
CA HIS A 271 -6.93 10.94 6.69
C HIS A 271 -7.87 11.78 7.55
N PHE A 272 -9.17 11.48 7.44
CA PHE A 272 -10.23 12.17 8.17
C PHE A 272 -11.10 11.19 8.99
N THR A 273 -11.15 9.92 8.59
CA THR A 273 -12.16 8.94 8.99
C THR A 273 -11.83 8.12 10.23
N SER A 274 -10.74 8.38 10.94
CA SER A 274 -10.39 7.62 12.17
C SER A 274 -9.70 8.46 13.27
N PRO A 275 -10.31 9.58 13.73
CA PRO A 275 -9.74 10.46 14.77
C PRO A 275 -9.53 9.80 16.14
N ILE A 276 -10.22 8.68 16.42
CA ILE A 276 -10.06 7.94 17.70
C ILE A 276 -8.68 7.27 17.81
N ARG A 277 -8.07 6.91 16.68
CA ARG A 277 -6.85 6.09 16.62
C ARG A 277 -5.72 6.70 15.79
N ARG A 278 -5.93 7.87 15.19
CA ARG A 278 -4.93 8.59 14.40
C ARG A 278 -4.94 10.06 14.77
N TYR A 279 -3.81 10.55 15.26
CA TYR A 279 -3.66 11.95 15.65
C TYR A 279 -3.80 12.92 14.46
N PRO A 280 -3.30 12.61 13.24
CA PRO A 280 -3.53 13.45 12.06
C PRO A 280 -5.01 13.69 11.75
N ASP A 281 -5.86 12.66 11.82
CA ASP A 281 -7.30 12.82 11.62
C ASP A 281 -7.91 13.76 12.68
N LEU A 282 -7.43 13.70 13.93
CA LEU A 282 -7.87 14.61 14.99
C LEU A 282 -7.47 16.06 14.70
N ILE A 283 -6.27 16.29 14.17
CA ILE A 283 -5.83 17.63 13.73
C ILE A 283 -6.68 18.14 12.57
N VAL A 284 -6.93 17.30 11.57
CA VAL A 284 -7.84 17.64 10.46
C VAL A 284 -9.23 18.01 10.97
N HIS A 285 -9.78 17.26 11.95
CA HIS A 285 -11.05 17.60 12.60
C HIS A 285 -11.01 18.96 13.30
N ARG A 286 -9.93 19.29 14.02
CA ARG A 286 -9.76 20.61 14.67
C ARG A 286 -9.74 21.75 13.67
N ILE A 287 -8.99 21.59 12.58
CA ILE A 287 -8.89 22.59 11.51
C ILE A 287 -10.26 22.82 10.88
N LEU A 288 -10.96 21.74 10.50
CA LEU A 288 -12.30 21.84 9.92
C LEU A 288 -13.28 22.55 10.85
N LYS A 289 -13.31 22.19 12.14
CA LYS A 289 -14.21 22.84 13.11
C LYS A 289 -13.90 24.34 13.28
N ALA A 290 -12.63 24.71 13.33
CA ALA A 290 -12.22 26.10 13.42
C ALA A 290 -12.66 26.89 12.17
N VAL A 291 -12.50 26.31 10.98
CA VAL A 291 -12.97 26.90 9.72
C VAL A 291 -14.49 27.06 9.70
N LEU A 292 -15.24 26.05 10.15
CA LEU A 292 -16.70 26.12 10.25
C LEU A 292 -17.17 27.21 11.22
N ASN A 293 -16.53 27.33 12.38
CA ASN A 293 -16.86 28.35 13.37
C ASN A 293 -16.53 29.77 12.89
N ASN A 294 -15.41 29.96 12.19
CA ASN A 294 -15.02 31.25 11.62
C ASN A 294 -15.91 31.63 10.43
N GLY A 295 -16.26 30.67 9.57
CA GLY A 295 -17.20 30.89 8.46
C GLY A 295 -18.63 31.21 8.93
N SER A 296 -19.03 30.73 10.12
CA SER A 296 -20.32 31.06 10.73
C SER A 296 -20.42 32.54 11.15
N ALA A 297 -19.30 33.20 11.47
CA ALA A 297 -19.27 34.63 11.78
C ALA A 297 -19.49 35.53 10.55
N ASP A 298 -19.10 35.06 9.35
CA ASP A 298 -19.29 35.76 8.07
C ASP A 298 -20.56 35.32 7.30
N SER A 299 -21.24 34.27 7.74
CA SER A 299 -22.39 33.65 7.05
C SER A 299 -23.70 34.45 7.08
N SER A 300 -23.68 35.74 7.40
CA SER A 300 -24.87 36.59 7.25
C SER A 300 -25.23 36.92 5.80
N GLN A 301 -24.34 36.67 4.82
CA GLN A 301 -24.68 36.72 3.39
C GLN A 301 -23.76 35.82 2.56
N LEU A 302 -24.28 34.73 1.98
CA LEU A 302 -23.92 34.24 0.64
C LEU A 302 -24.74 33.00 0.28
N SER A 303 -25.93 33.25 -0.27
CA SER A 303 -26.68 32.29 -1.06
C SER A 303 -26.13 32.21 -2.49
N SER A 304 -26.00 30.98 -2.99
CA SER A 304 -26.05 30.55 -4.40
C SER A 304 -25.00 31.08 -5.40
N GLY A 305 -24.29 30.14 -6.04
CA GLY A 305 -24.00 30.23 -7.48
C GLY A 305 -22.63 29.73 -7.93
N ALA A 306 -22.59 28.58 -8.60
CA ALA A 306 -21.63 28.32 -9.70
C ALA A 306 -22.11 27.15 -10.59
N HIS A 307 -22.99 27.44 -11.54
CA HIS A 307 -23.21 26.60 -12.72
C HIS A 307 -22.14 26.91 -13.78
N GLY A 308 -21.41 25.89 -14.24
CA GLY A 308 -20.50 26.00 -15.39
C GLY A 308 -20.66 24.84 -16.36
N LYS A 309 -21.54 24.98 -17.36
CA LYS A 309 -21.61 24.08 -18.53
C LYS A 309 -20.36 24.28 -19.41
N PRO A 310 -19.78 23.22 -20.03
CA PRO A 310 -18.75 23.40 -21.05
C PRO A 310 -19.39 23.66 -22.41
N ARG A 311 -18.94 24.72 -23.09
CA ARG A 311 -19.29 25.04 -24.48
C ARG A 311 -18.38 24.28 -25.45
N SER A 312 -19.01 23.55 -26.37
CA SER A 312 -18.41 22.94 -27.55
C SER A 312 -18.01 23.98 -28.60
N ARG A 313 -16.85 23.81 -29.24
CA ARG A 313 -16.56 24.35 -30.57
C ARG A 313 -15.63 23.41 -31.34
N GLU A 314 -16.13 22.92 -32.47
CA GLU A 314 -15.37 22.35 -33.58
C GLU A 314 -14.68 23.47 -34.38
N ALA A 315 -13.46 23.21 -34.87
CA ALA A 315 -13.00 23.58 -36.21
C ALA A 315 -11.68 22.84 -36.52
N ALA A 316 -11.53 22.47 -37.80
CA ALA A 316 -10.63 21.45 -38.32
C ALA A 316 -9.24 21.95 -38.78
N SER A 317 -8.33 20.95 -38.88
CA SER A 317 -7.20 20.76 -39.80
C SER A 317 -6.05 21.79 -39.89
N THR A 318 -4.83 21.33 -39.57
CA THR A 318 -3.76 21.04 -40.56
C THR A 318 -2.62 20.27 -39.90
N VAL A 319 -2.05 19.30 -40.62
CA VAL A 319 -0.97 18.40 -40.19
C VAL A 319 0.39 19.01 -40.52
N SER A 320 1.32 18.98 -39.56
CA SER A 320 2.76 18.95 -39.81
C SER A 320 3.50 18.28 -38.64
N HIS A 321 4.35 17.30 -38.93
CA HIS A 321 5.25 16.60 -38.02
C HIS A 321 6.36 17.53 -37.49
N ASP A 322 6.55 17.62 -36.17
CA ASP A 322 7.72 17.13 -35.43
C ASP A 322 7.71 17.59 -33.95
N ASP A 323 8.33 16.75 -33.12
CA ASP A 323 8.94 16.95 -31.80
C ASP A 323 8.16 17.36 -30.52
N HIS A 324 8.40 16.51 -29.50
CA HIS A 324 8.32 16.75 -28.05
C HIS A 324 7.03 17.37 -27.46
N GLN A 325 6.03 16.52 -27.18
CA GLN A 325 4.97 16.85 -26.23
C GLN A 325 5.32 16.36 -24.81
N PRO A 326 5.30 17.22 -23.78
CA PRO A 326 5.34 16.77 -22.40
C PRO A 326 4.01 16.10 -22.03
N SER A 327 4.12 15.08 -21.16
CA SER A 327 3.02 14.34 -20.54
C SER A 327 1.91 15.28 -19.98
N PRO A 328 0.63 14.86 -19.89
CA PRO A 328 -0.48 15.69 -19.37
C PRO A 328 -0.32 16.22 -17.94
N TRP A 329 0.80 15.94 -17.28
CA TRP A 329 1.15 16.30 -15.91
C TRP A 329 1.80 17.68 -15.71
N SER A 330 1.79 18.58 -16.69
CA SER A 330 2.47 19.89 -16.56
C SER A 330 1.62 21.13 -16.82
N LYS A 331 0.33 21.13 -16.48
CA LYS A 331 -0.47 22.38 -16.41
C LYS A 331 -0.83 22.74 -14.98
N ARG A 332 0.19 23.15 -14.22
CA ARG A 332 0.04 23.99 -13.04
C ARG A 332 -0.57 25.32 -13.52
N ARG A 333 -1.84 25.58 -13.20
CA ARG A 333 -2.37 26.95 -13.27
C ARG A 333 -1.78 27.70 -12.08
N GLU A 334 -0.73 28.48 -12.32
CA GLU A 334 -0.28 29.47 -11.34
C GLU A 334 -1.36 30.54 -11.21
N ARG A 335 -2.25 30.36 -10.23
CA ARG A 335 -3.16 31.42 -9.77
C ARG A 335 -2.32 32.33 -8.89
N LYS A 336 -2.18 33.61 -9.26
CA LYS A 336 -1.58 34.64 -8.42
C LYS A 336 -2.27 34.61 -7.06
N GLN A 337 -1.50 34.31 -6.00
CA GLN A 337 -1.93 34.43 -4.61
C GLN A 337 -2.34 35.88 -4.36
N SER A 338 -3.59 36.10 -3.97
CA SER A 338 -4.03 37.37 -3.40
C SER A 338 -3.54 37.42 -1.95
N GLU A 339 -2.53 38.27 -1.68
CA GLU A 339 -1.88 38.44 -0.36
C GLU A 339 -2.86 38.79 0.78
N ASP A 340 -4.04 39.31 0.48
CA ASP A 340 -5.03 39.70 1.50
C ASP A 340 -5.89 38.54 2.04
N GLY A 341 -5.98 37.40 1.35
CA GLY A 341 -6.72 36.23 1.82
C GLY A 341 -5.92 35.28 2.72
N GLN A 342 -4.58 35.36 2.64
CA GLN A 342 -3.68 34.43 3.34
C GLN A 342 -3.49 34.74 4.83
N LYS A 343 -3.87 35.94 5.29
CA LYS A 343 -3.66 36.36 6.68
C LYS A 343 -4.67 35.79 7.68
N HIS A 344 -5.85 35.33 7.26
CA HIS A 344 -6.91 34.94 8.20
C HIS A 344 -7.06 33.43 8.45
N LEU A 345 -6.40 32.56 7.66
CA LEU A 345 -6.53 31.09 7.75
C LEU A 345 -5.23 30.38 8.19
N THR A 346 -4.14 31.13 8.31
CA THR A 346 -2.84 30.69 8.86
C THR A 346 -2.78 30.73 10.40
N GLU A 347 -3.85 31.16 11.07
CA GLU A 347 -3.87 31.38 12.53
C GLU A 347 -4.37 30.18 13.37
N ILE A 348 -4.92 29.12 12.77
CA ILE A 348 -5.50 28.01 13.56
C ILE A 348 -4.39 27.12 14.13
N ILE A 349 -3.44 26.70 13.28
CA ILE A 349 -2.22 25.99 13.67
C ILE A 349 -1.10 26.52 12.74
N PRO A 350 0.01 27.06 13.29
CA PRO A 350 1.13 27.52 12.49
C PRO A 350 1.70 26.42 11.58
N LEU A 351 2.20 26.81 10.39
CA LEU A 351 2.70 25.84 9.40
C LEU A 351 3.88 25.01 9.94
N ASP A 352 4.76 25.61 10.73
CA ASP A 352 5.88 24.91 11.37
C ASP A 352 5.39 23.86 12.38
N GLU A 353 4.31 24.16 13.13
CA GLU A 353 3.69 23.18 14.04
C GLU A 353 3.02 22.05 13.26
N LEU A 354 2.37 22.33 12.12
CA LEU A 354 1.84 21.28 11.23
C LEU A 354 2.94 20.38 10.67
N HIS A 355 4.09 20.95 10.33
CA HIS A 355 5.27 20.21 9.89
C HIS A 355 5.75 19.25 10.98
N ASP A 356 5.91 19.74 12.21
CA ASP A 356 6.34 18.94 13.37
C ASP A 356 5.34 17.81 13.67
N ILE A 357 4.03 18.12 13.71
CA ILE A 357 2.99 17.11 13.93
C ILE A 357 3.01 16.03 12.83
N ALA A 358 3.19 16.42 11.57
CA ALA A 358 3.25 15.48 10.46
C ALA A 358 4.47 14.55 10.55
N ALA A 359 5.64 15.10 10.91
CA ALA A 359 6.87 14.36 11.11
C ALA A 359 6.76 13.36 12.28
N ASP A 360 6.23 13.80 13.42
CA ASP A 360 6.02 12.98 14.62
C ASP A 360 4.99 11.88 14.39
N SER A 361 3.90 12.20 13.70
CA SER A 361 2.86 11.22 13.35
C SER A 361 3.41 10.12 12.44
N SER A 362 4.23 10.50 11.44
CA SER A 362 4.87 9.53 10.52
C SER A 362 5.93 8.67 11.22
N THR A 363 6.63 9.23 12.21
CA THR A 363 7.61 8.49 13.02
C THR A 363 6.91 7.55 14.00
N THR A 364 5.82 7.98 14.62
CA THR A 364 5.03 7.17 15.54
C THR A 364 4.33 6.02 14.83
N GLU A 365 3.81 6.23 13.62
CA GLU A 365 3.28 5.17 12.76
C GLU A 365 4.34 4.09 12.50
N ARG A 366 5.52 4.48 12.01
CA ARG A 366 6.63 3.54 11.76
C ARG A 366 7.06 2.80 13.03
N ARG A 367 7.16 3.50 14.16
CA ARG A 367 7.50 2.90 15.46
C ARG A 367 6.46 1.87 15.90
N ALA A 368 5.18 2.14 15.68
CA ALA A 368 4.10 1.20 16.00
C ALA A 368 4.16 -0.04 15.10
N ASP A 369 4.33 0.16 13.78
CA ASP A 369 4.48 -0.94 12.80
C ASP A 369 5.70 -1.82 13.12
N ASP A 370 6.84 -1.22 13.47
CA ASP A 370 8.06 -1.95 13.79
C ASP A 370 7.92 -2.73 15.11
N ALA A 371 7.28 -2.15 16.13
CA ALA A 371 7.01 -2.85 17.39
C ALA A 371 6.02 -4.02 17.20
N GLU A 372 5.00 -3.85 16.35
CA GLU A 372 4.08 -4.93 16.00
C GLU A 372 4.80 -6.04 15.23
N ARG A 373 5.62 -5.69 14.24
CA ARG A 373 6.43 -6.65 13.48
C ARG A 373 7.39 -7.42 14.40
N GLU A 374 8.10 -6.74 15.30
CA GLU A 374 9.03 -7.39 16.24
C GLU A 374 8.30 -8.40 17.13
N LEU A 375 7.12 -8.03 17.66
CA LEU A 375 6.33 -8.94 18.49
C LEU A 375 5.82 -10.15 17.68
N ILE A 376 5.34 -9.92 16.46
CA ILE A 376 4.90 -10.98 15.55
C ILE A 376 6.05 -11.96 15.27
N GLU A 377 7.22 -11.44 14.90
CA GLU A 377 8.40 -12.28 14.61
C GLU A 377 8.84 -13.07 15.84
N TRP A 378 8.83 -12.47 17.02
CA TRP A 378 9.11 -13.20 18.26
C TRP A 378 8.10 -14.34 18.51
N LYS A 379 6.80 -14.08 18.30
CA LYS A 379 5.76 -15.12 18.47
C LYS A 379 5.88 -16.22 17.42
N LYS A 380 6.21 -15.90 16.17
CA LYS A 380 6.51 -16.89 15.11
C LYS A 380 7.69 -17.78 15.50
N ILE A 381 8.78 -17.20 16.01
CA ILE A 381 9.94 -17.98 16.45
C ILE A 381 9.55 -18.94 17.58
N LYS A 382 8.80 -18.46 18.58
CA LYS A 382 8.30 -19.29 19.67
C LYS A 382 7.42 -20.43 19.16
N PHE A 383 6.53 -20.16 18.20
CA PHE A 383 5.70 -21.19 17.55
C PHE A 383 6.51 -22.26 16.81
N MET A 384 7.70 -21.90 16.33
CA MET A 384 8.60 -22.80 15.59
C MET A 384 9.58 -23.55 16.48
N GLU A 385 9.68 -23.24 17.79
CA GLU A 385 10.62 -23.91 18.71
C GLU A 385 10.37 -25.42 18.78
N ASP A 386 9.12 -25.85 18.81
CA ASP A 386 8.75 -27.27 18.91
C ASP A 386 8.74 -27.99 17.54
N LYS A 387 9.07 -27.28 16.45
CA LYS A 387 9.05 -27.79 15.07
C LYS A 387 10.45 -27.97 14.47
N VAL A 388 11.49 -27.85 15.30
CA VAL A 388 12.87 -28.07 14.86
C VAL A 388 13.03 -29.52 14.42
N GLY A 389 13.55 -29.72 13.21
CA GLY A 389 13.66 -31.03 12.55
C GLY A 389 12.48 -31.40 11.66
N GLU A 390 11.39 -30.62 11.63
CA GLU A 390 10.30 -30.80 10.68
C GLU A 390 10.62 -30.17 9.31
N ASP A 391 10.04 -30.73 8.24
CA ASP A 391 10.22 -30.25 6.89
C ASP A 391 8.98 -29.54 6.31
N PHE A 392 9.24 -28.48 5.55
CA PHE A 392 8.26 -27.52 5.07
C PHE A 392 8.44 -27.24 3.59
N SER A 393 7.33 -26.98 2.90
CA SER A 393 7.35 -26.39 1.56
C SER A 393 7.55 -24.88 1.69
N ALA A 394 8.50 -24.34 0.93
CA ALA A 394 8.87 -22.94 1.01
C ALA A 394 9.14 -22.32 -0.36
N LEU A 395 8.84 -21.03 -0.47
CA LEU A 395 9.11 -20.18 -1.62
C LEU A 395 10.37 -19.35 -1.36
N ILE A 396 11.33 -19.33 -2.30
CA ILE A 396 12.47 -18.42 -2.21
C ILE A 396 12.01 -17.00 -2.52
N VAL A 397 11.95 -16.15 -1.49
CA VAL A 397 11.52 -14.73 -1.60
C VAL A 397 12.69 -13.78 -1.85
N SER A 398 13.92 -14.19 -1.52
CA SER A 398 15.12 -13.41 -1.82
C SER A 398 16.37 -14.28 -1.90
N VAL A 399 17.29 -13.91 -2.79
CA VAL A 399 18.60 -14.54 -2.94
C VAL A 399 19.66 -13.51 -2.61
N THR A 400 20.58 -13.84 -1.70
CA THR A 400 21.67 -12.96 -1.30
C THR A 400 22.99 -13.71 -1.30
N LYS A 401 24.11 -12.98 -1.20
CA LYS A 401 25.44 -13.59 -1.08
C LYS A 401 25.63 -14.48 0.16
N TYR A 402 24.76 -14.38 1.16
CA TYR A 402 24.85 -15.16 2.40
C TYR A 402 23.93 -16.40 2.40
N GLY A 403 23.01 -16.50 1.44
CA GLY A 403 22.02 -17.57 1.40
C GLY A 403 20.69 -17.17 0.77
N LEU A 404 19.71 -18.06 0.91
CA LEU A 404 18.35 -17.93 0.38
C LEU A 404 17.41 -17.55 1.53
N PHE A 405 16.63 -16.49 1.36
CA PHE A 405 15.50 -16.23 2.25
C PHE A 405 14.28 -16.93 1.69
N VAL A 406 13.67 -17.75 2.54
CA VAL A 406 12.53 -18.59 2.18
C VAL A 406 11.34 -18.23 3.06
N GLU A 407 10.16 -18.28 2.48
CA GLU A 407 8.89 -18.11 3.18
C GLU A 407 8.10 -19.43 3.10
N LEU A 408 7.62 -19.92 4.23
CA LEU A 408 6.86 -21.17 4.30
C LEU A 408 5.46 -20.99 3.71
N ASP A 409 5.03 -21.90 2.83
CA ASP A 409 3.80 -21.79 2.04
C ASP A 409 2.53 -21.66 2.92
N ASP A 410 2.44 -22.45 4.00
CA ASP A 410 1.25 -22.52 4.86
C ASP A 410 1.36 -21.65 6.11
N LEU A 411 2.59 -21.31 6.53
CA LEU A 411 2.84 -20.61 7.79
C LEU A 411 3.16 -19.12 7.62
N PHE A 412 3.51 -18.65 6.42
CA PHE A 412 3.93 -17.25 6.19
C PHE A 412 5.08 -16.81 7.12
N ILE A 413 5.92 -17.77 7.46
CA ILE A 413 7.08 -17.59 8.32
C ILE A 413 8.30 -17.52 7.41
N GLU A 414 9.12 -16.49 7.58
CA GLU A 414 10.36 -16.33 6.85
C GLU A 414 11.54 -16.92 7.62
N GLY A 415 12.54 -17.42 6.89
CA GLY A 415 13.84 -17.73 7.47
C GLY A 415 14.94 -17.83 6.43
N LEU A 416 16.16 -18.09 6.91
CA LEU A 416 17.37 -18.11 6.10
C LEU A 416 17.82 -19.55 5.88
N VAL A 417 18.06 -19.93 4.63
CA VAL A 417 18.92 -21.06 4.26
C VAL A 417 20.32 -20.51 4.02
N PRO A 418 21.28 -20.69 4.95
CA PRO A 418 22.63 -20.19 4.76
C PRO A 418 23.30 -20.85 3.56
N ILE A 419 24.09 -20.12 2.79
CA ILE A 419 24.79 -20.70 1.63
C ILE A 419 25.70 -21.89 2.02
N GLY A 420 26.21 -21.86 3.26
CA GLY A 420 27.05 -22.93 3.80
C GLY A 420 26.30 -24.21 4.19
N SER A 421 24.96 -24.21 4.26
CA SER A 421 24.19 -25.44 4.47
C SER A 421 23.92 -26.21 3.17
N LEU A 422 24.25 -25.64 2.01
CA LEU A 422 24.18 -26.30 0.71
C LEU A 422 25.39 -27.22 0.54
N ALA A 423 25.31 -28.44 1.05
CA ALA A 423 26.44 -29.36 1.15
C ALA A 423 26.70 -30.19 -0.13
N ASP A 424 25.76 -30.20 -1.06
CA ASP A 424 25.78 -31.03 -2.28
C ASP A 424 26.76 -30.52 -3.34
N ASP A 425 27.14 -29.24 -3.29
CA ASP A 425 28.08 -28.62 -4.21
C ASP A 425 28.77 -27.40 -3.57
N ARG A 426 29.76 -26.83 -4.26
CA ARG A 426 30.26 -25.51 -3.93
C ARG A 426 29.41 -24.46 -4.63
N TYR A 427 28.63 -23.72 -3.84
CA TYR A 427 27.74 -22.69 -4.35
C TYR A 427 28.36 -21.29 -4.31
N ALA A 428 28.13 -20.52 -5.37
CA ALA A 428 28.54 -19.13 -5.47
C ALA A 428 27.35 -18.23 -5.82
N TYR A 429 27.28 -17.04 -5.21
CA TYR A 429 26.31 -16.03 -5.58
C TYR A 429 26.77 -15.27 -6.82
N HIS A 430 25.91 -15.20 -7.83
CA HIS A 430 26.14 -14.49 -9.08
C HIS A 430 25.37 -13.18 -9.08
N GLU A 431 26.06 -12.05 -8.88
CA GLU A 431 25.44 -10.72 -8.82
C GLU A 431 24.62 -10.36 -10.06
N ASN A 432 25.10 -10.75 -11.25
CA ASN A 432 24.44 -10.41 -12.52
C ASN A 432 23.09 -11.13 -12.70
N THR A 433 23.02 -12.41 -12.32
CA THR A 433 21.78 -13.21 -12.45
C THR A 433 20.96 -13.23 -11.16
N ARG A 434 21.51 -12.71 -10.05
CA ARG A 434 20.93 -12.75 -8.70
C ARG A 434 20.53 -14.18 -8.28
N GLN A 435 21.38 -15.15 -8.63
CA GLN A 435 21.19 -16.57 -8.33
C GLN A 435 22.34 -17.11 -7.49
N ILE A 436 22.06 -18.18 -6.75
CA ILE A 436 23.10 -19.02 -6.16
C ILE A 436 23.26 -20.26 -7.05
N ILE A 437 24.45 -20.45 -7.63
CA ILE A 437 24.72 -21.51 -8.61
C ILE A 437 25.86 -22.41 -8.10
N GLY A 438 25.65 -23.72 -8.19
CA GLY A 438 26.64 -24.74 -7.89
C GLY A 438 27.73 -24.82 -8.98
N GLU A 439 28.99 -24.85 -8.58
CA GLU A 439 30.14 -24.89 -9.49
C GLU A 439 30.16 -26.17 -10.34
N ARG A 440 29.82 -27.34 -9.77
CA ARG A 440 29.91 -28.64 -10.44
C ARG A 440 28.57 -29.13 -10.97
N SER A 441 27.55 -29.09 -10.12
CA SER A 441 26.18 -29.51 -10.41
C SER A 441 25.50 -28.58 -11.42
N ARG A 442 25.95 -27.31 -11.49
CA ARG A 442 25.29 -26.22 -12.22
C ARG A 442 23.84 -26.01 -11.77
N HIS A 443 23.45 -26.55 -10.62
CA HIS A 443 22.15 -26.30 -10.03
C HIS A 443 22.06 -24.85 -9.61
N ALA A 444 20.92 -24.21 -9.87
CA ALA A 444 20.73 -22.78 -9.66
C ALA A 444 19.48 -22.59 -8.83
N TYR A 445 19.62 -21.83 -7.73
CA TYR A 445 18.52 -21.36 -6.92
C TYR A 445 18.22 -19.90 -7.25
N SER A 446 16.95 -19.63 -7.55
CA SER A 446 16.44 -18.33 -7.97
C SER A 446 15.30 -17.89 -7.08
N ILE A 447 15.05 -16.59 -7.06
CA ILE A 447 13.83 -16.03 -6.50
C ILE A 447 12.60 -16.65 -7.21
N GLY A 448 11.56 -16.99 -6.46
CA GLY A 448 10.34 -17.63 -6.95
C GLY A 448 10.40 -19.17 -7.03
N ASP A 449 11.57 -19.79 -6.88
CA ASP A 449 11.69 -21.24 -6.84
C ASP A 449 11.01 -21.79 -5.56
N ARG A 450 10.30 -22.91 -5.71
CA ARG A 450 9.74 -23.67 -4.58
C ARG A 450 10.67 -24.81 -4.21
N ILE A 451 10.96 -24.95 -2.92
CA ILE A 451 11.87 -25.95 -2.37
C ILE A 451 11.30 -26.57 -1.09
N ARG A 452 11.76 -27.77 -0.74
CA ARG A 452 11.56 -28.34 0.59
C ARG A 452 12.73 -27.97 1.49
N VAL A 453 12.41 -27.53 2.69
CA VAL A 453 13.40 -27.13 3.70
C VAL A 453 13.10 -27.78 5.03
N ILE A 454 14.13 -28.16 5.77
CA ILE A 454 14.04 -28.61 7.16
C ILE A 454 14.41 -27.46 8.09
N LEU A 455 13.65 -27.26 9.17
CA LEU A 455 14.03 -26.31 10.21
C LEU A 455 15.22 -26.88 10.99
N ASP A 456 16.43 -26.44 10.65
CA ASP A 456 17.68 -26.94 11.24
C ASP A 456 17.85 -26.43 12.68
N ARG A 457 17.71 -25.12 12.88
CA ARG A 457 17.86 -24.48 14.20
C ARG A 457 17.26 -23.09 14.25
N ILE A 458 17.15 -22.58 15.47
CA ILE A 458 16.77 -21.20 15.75
C ILE A 458 18.01 -20.44 16.25
N ASP A 459 18.44 -19.44 15.48
CA ASP A 459 19.48 -18.50 15.92
C ASP A 459 18.87 -17.52 16.92
N ARG A 460 19.01 -17.84 18.21
CA ARG A 460 18.50 -17.01 19.31
C ARG A 460 19.18 -15.65 19.40
N ALA A 461 20.43 -15.53 18.95
CA ALA A 461 21.17 -14.26 18.99
C ALA A 461 20.64 -13.29 17.94
N GLN A 462 20.37 -13.79 16.72
CA GLN A 462 19.81 -12.99 15.64
C GLN A 462 18.29 -12.96 15.61
N ARG A 463 17.62 -13.78 16.44
CA ARG A 463 16.18 -14.04 16.38
C ARG A 463 15.75 -14.42 14.97
N LYS A 464 16.41 -15.43 14.40
CA LYS A 464 16.15 -15.90 13.03
C LYS A 464 16.02 -17.41 12.96
N LEU A 465 15.09 -17.88 12.15
CA LEU A 465 14.97 -19.28 11.81
C LEU A 465 16.00 -19.62 10.74
N GLN A 466 16.74 -20.71 10.95
CA GLN A 466 17.71 -21.23 10.00
C GLN A 466 17.22 -22.57 9.45
N PHE A 467 17.20 -22.64 8.13
CA PHE A 467 16.72 -23.79 7.38
C PHE A 467 17.87 -24.43 6.61
N SER A 468 17.69 -25.71 6.28
CA SER A 468 18.55 -26.45 5.35
C SER A 468 17.68 -27.02 4.23
N ILE A 469 18.22 -27.14 3.02
CA ILE A 469 17.46 -27.74 1.91
C ILE A 469 17.34 -29.23 2.16
N LEU A 470 16.12 -29.75 2.07
CA LEU A 470 15.87 -31.19 2.05
C LEU A 470 15.98 -31.65 0.60
N GLU A 471 16.98 -32.46 0.27
CA GLU A 471 17.13 -33.01 -1.08
C GLU A 471 15.92 -33.89 -1.44
N GLU A 472 15.14 -33.51 -2.45
CA GLU A 472 14.21 -34.44 -3.11
C GLU A 472 14.91 -35.10 -4.32
N PRO A 473 14.77 -36.43 -4.53
CA PRO A 473 15.22 -37.09 -5.73
C PRO A 473 14.40 -36.55 -6.92
N LYS A 474 15.05 -35.90 -7.89
CA LYS A 474 14.37 -35.32 -9.05
C LYS A 474 13.57 -36.36 -9.84
N PRO A 475 12.37 -36.03 -10.35
CA PRO A 475 11.70 -36.84 -11.35
C PRO A 475 12.55 -36.89 -12.63
N GLU A 476 12.72 -38.07 -13.20
CA GLU A 476 13.47 -38.30 -14.43
C GLU A 476 13.04 -37.32 -15.53
N ARG A 477 14.02 -36.59 -16.10
CA ARG A 477 13.80 -35.81 -17.32
C ARG A 477 13.28 -36.76 -18.39
N ARG A 478 11.99 -36.64 -18.74
CA ARG A 478 11.42 -37.23 -19.96
C ARG A 478 12.33 -36.86 -21.13
N THR A 479 13.10 -37.83 -21.59
CA THR A 479 13.91 -37.72 -22.79
C THR A 479 12.96 -37.40 -23.94
N ARG A 480 13.13 -36.21 -24.54
CA ARG A 480 12.50 -35.90 -25.82
C ARG A 480 12.98 -36.95 -26.82
N ARG A 481 12.15 -37.95 -27.10
CA ARG A 481 12.33 -38.84 -28.24
C ARG A 481 12.38 -37.96 -29.49
N SER A 482 13.57 -37.83 -30.05
CA SER A 482 13.78 -37.41 -31.43
C SER A 482 12.89 -38.26 -32.33
N ARG A 483 11.90 -37.64 -32.97
CA ARG A 483 11.22 -38.22 -34.12
C ARG A 483 12.09 -37.90 -35.33
N ARG A 484 12.64 -38.96 -35.92
CA ARG A 484 13.19 -38.98 -37.28
C ARG A 484 12.13 -38.61 -38.30
#